data_AF-A0A7X7R722-F1
#
_entry.id   AF-A0A7X7R722-F1
#
_cell.length_a   1.000
_cell.length_b   1.000
_cell.length_c   1.000
_cell.angle_alpha   90.00
_cell.angle_beta   90.00
_cell.angle_gamma   90.00
#
_symmetry.space_group_name_H-M   'P 1'
#
loop_
_entity.id
_entity.type
_entity.pdbx_description
1 polymer ?
#
loop_
_entity_poly.entity_id
_entity_poly.type
_entity_poly.pdbx_seq_one_letter_code
_entity_poly.pdbx_strand_id
1 'polypeptide(L)'
;MPDTAVLSQAGIERSRQASLRFFNLYRLVLAGILLVTGAEFGLGREHPGVFTAAVFAYLGAILTLGFPDAGRRLGRERVIALQVVIDIAALAVIMWTSGGYRSGMPVLMMIVLAGGGLVAEGRMVMFFAALATLAVLFENAWRHAAGGGPGDFFQVGLFCAGFFGIALVSHLLARRAQANASLAAERGEALVKQQAVNERIIRDMQDGVVVASAGGRVRQANPQ
;
A
#
# COMPACT_ATOMS: atom_id res chain seq x y z
N MET A 1 23.60 -26.17 -6.74
CA MET A 1 22.25 -25.60 -6.91
C MET A 1 21.90 -24.54 -5.84
N PRO A 2 22.56 -23.36 -5.76
CA PRO A 2 22.11 -22.25 -4.90
C PRO A 2 21.44 -21.07 -5.64
N ASP A 3 21.60 -20.95 -6.97
CA ASP A 3 21.26 -19.72 -7.71
C ASP A 3 19.75 -19.43 -7.85
N THR A 4 18.91 -20.45 -7.88
CA THR A 4 17.46 -20.27 -8.06
C THR A 4 16.78 -19.65 -6.85
N ALA A 5 17.23 -19.97 -5.63
CA ALA A 5 16.73 -19.40 -4.39
C ALA A 5 17.10 -17.92 -4.23
N VAL A 6 18.34 -17.55 -4.60
CA VAL A 6 18.83 -16.17 -4.53
C VAL A 6 18.12 -15.27 -5.55
N LEU A 7 17.91 -15.76 -6.77
CA LEU A 7 17.18 -15.02 -7.81
C LEU A 7 15.70 -14.81 -7.46
N SER A 8 15.07 -15.80 -6.81
CA SER A 8 13.69 -15.71 -6.31
C SER A 8 13.57 -14.68 -5.17
N GLN A 9 14.47 -14.72 -4.18
CA GLN A 9 14.49 -13.73 -3.09
C GLN A 9 14.71 -12.30 -3.60
N ALA A 10 15.63 -12.11 -4.56
CA ALA A 10 15.88 -10.81 -5.18
C ALA A 10 14.69 -10.29 -6.00
N GLY A 11 13.85 -11.17 -6.56
CA GLY A 11 12.62 -10.81 -7.26
C GLY A 11 11.53 -10.34 -6.30
N ILE A 12 11.30 -11.08 -5.22
CA ILE A 12 10.32 -10.74 -4.17
C ILE A 12 10.68 -9.40 -3.51
N GLU A 13 11.96 -9.18 -3.22
CA GLU A 13 12.42 -7.97 -2.56
C GLU A 13 12.27 -6.71 -3.45
N ARG A 14 12.51 -6.85 -4.77
CA ARG A 14 12.26 -5.78 -5.76
C ARG A 14 10.79 -5.44 -5.89
N SER A 15 9.90 -6.44 -5.99
CA SER A 15 8.46 -6.21 -6.06
C SER A 15 7.96 -5.49 -4.79
N ARG A 16 8.40 -5.94 -3.61
CA ARG A 16 8.05 -5.33 -2.34
C ARG A 16 8.62 -3.90 -2.18
N GLN A 17 9.81 -3.62 -2.72
CA GLN A 17 10.35 -2.26 -2.79
C GLN A 17 9.53 -1.35 -3.72
N ALA A 18 9.06 -1.87 -4.85
CA ALA A 18 8.21 -1.13 -5.76
C ALA A 18 6.87 -0.76 -5.10
N SER A 19 6.24 -1.67 -4.36
CA SER A 19 5.02 -1.39 -3.60
C SER A 19 5.21 -0.30 -2.55
N LEU A 20 6.33 -0.32 -1.82
CA LEU A 20 6.66 0.73 -0.84
C LEU A 20 6.90 2.09 -1.50
N ARG A 21 7.59 2.13 -2.64
CA ARG A 21 7.79 3.37 -3.39
C ARG A 21 6.48 3.95 -3.90
N PHE A 22 5.59 3.10 -4.41
CA PHE A 22 4.28 3.55 -4.88
C PHE A 22 3.44 4.12 -3.73
N PHE A 23 3.45 3.46 -2.57
CA PHE A 23 2.76 3.96 -1.38
C PHE A 23 3.34 5.29 -0.89
N ASN A 24 4.67 5.43 -0.89
CA ASN A 24 5.32 6.68 -0.50
C ASN A 24 5.02 7.82 -1.49
N LEU A 25 5.02 7.52 -2.79
CA LEU A 25 4.65 8.47 -3.83
C LEU A 25 3.20 8.94 -3.67
N TYR A 26 2.28 8.02 -3.40
CA TYR A 26 0.88 8.35 -3.10
C TYR A 26 0.76 9.31 -1.92
N ARG A 27 1.46 9.06 -0.81
CA ARG A 27 1.47 9.94 0.36
C ARG A 27 2.06 11.31 0.05
N LEU A 28 3.10 11.37 -0.76
CA LEU A 28 3.75 12.62 -1.17
C LEU A 28 2.83 13.47 -2.05
N VAL A 29 2.11 12.83 -2.98
CA VAL A 29 1.06 13.50 -3.76
C VAL A 29 -0.06 14.00 -2.86
N LEU A 30 -0.54 13.17 -1.92
CA LEU A 30 -1.58 13.56 -0.97
C LEU A 30 -1.16 14.77 -0.12
N ALA A 31 0.06 14.74 0.43
CA ALA A 31 0.62 15.86 1.20
C ALA A 31 0.76 17.13 0.35
N GLY A 32 1.19 16.98 -0.91
CA GLY A 32 1.26 18.09 -1.86
C GLY A 32 -0.11 18.70 -2.17
N ILE A 33 -1.13 17.87 -2.39
CA ILE A 33 -2.51 18.33 -2.59
C ILE A 33 -2.99 19.08 -1.34
N LEU A 34 -2.83 18.51 -0.15
CA LEU A 34 -3.23 19.17 1.11
C LEU A 34 -2.53 20.52 1.31
N LEU A 35 -1.25 20.63 0.91
CA LEU A 35 -0.50 21.88 1.02
C LEU A 35 -1.01 22.96 0.05
N VAL A 36 -1.33 22.59 -1.19
CA VAL A 36 -1.73 23.54 -2.24
C VAL A 36 -3.20 23.93 -2.11
N THR A 37 -4.08 22.94 -1.93
CA THR A 37 -5.54 23.15 -2.02
C THR A 37 -6.24 23.16 -0.67
N GLY A 38 -5.55 22.75 0.41
CA GLY A 38 -6.19 22.61 1.73
C GLY A 38 -6.85 23.89 2.21
N ALA A 39 -6.18 25.03 2.05
CA ALA A 39 -6.74 26.34 2.42
C ALA A 39 -7.98 26.71 1.60
N GLU A 40 -8.00 26.39 0.29
CA GLU A 40 -9.14 26.66 -0.61
C GLU A 40 -10.37 25.83 -0.24
N PHE A 41 -10.15 24.57 0.16
CA PHE A 41 -11.20 23.69 0.67
C PHE A 41 -11.66 24.04 2.09
N GLY A 42 -11.10 25.09 2.70
CA GLY A 42 -11.42 25.50 4.07
C GLY A 42 -10.83 24.58 5.14
N LEU A 43 -9.88 23.71 4.79
CA LEU A 43 -9.11 22.93 5.75
C LEU A 43 -8.17 23.88 6.52
N GLY A 44 -7.96 23.58 7.80
CA GLY A 44 -7.13 24.41 8.68
C GLY A 44 -7.72 25.76 9.09
N ARG A 45 -8.99 26.08 8.77
CA ARG A 45 -9.59 27.39 9.11
C ARG A 45 -9.63 27.70 10.61
N GLU A 46 -9.77 26.69 11.47
CA GLU A 46 -9.79 26.91 12.92
C GLU A 46 -8.41 27.29 13.44
N HIS A 47 -7.37 26.61 12.95
CA HIS A 47 -5.99 26.83 13.36
C HIS A 47 -5.03 26.74 12.16
N PRO A 48 -4.90 27.81 11.35
CA PRO A 48 -4.12 27.78 10.11
C PRO A 48 -2.63 27.46 10.35
N GLY A 49 -2.03 28.02 11.39
CA GLY A 49 -0.63 27.77 11.73
C GLY A 49 -0.36 26.30 12.12
N VAL A 50 -1.28 25.68 12.87
CA VAL A 50 -1.16 24.26 13.26
C VAL A 50 -1.37 23.37 12.05
N PHE A 51 -2.31 23.71 11.16
CA PHE A 51 -2.53 22.99 9.91
C PHE A 51 -1.27 22.96 9.05
N THR A 52 -0.67 24.13 8.77
CA THR A 52 0.54 24.21 7.96
C THR A 52 1.70 23.46 8.60
N ALA A 53 1.91 23.62 9.91
CA ALA A 53 2.93 22.88 10.64
C ALA A 53 2.71 21.36 10.59
N ALA A 54 1.46 20.89 10.72
CA ALA A 54 1.11 19.47 10.63
C ALA A 54 1.38 18.91 9.23
N VAL A 55 1.04 19.63 8.16
CA VAL A 55 1.31 19.22 6.78
C VAL A 55 2.81 19.14 6.52
N PHE A 56 3.60 20.12 6.98
CA PHE A 56 5.06 20.07 6.85
C PHE A 56 5.70 18.96 7.69
N ALA A 57 5.23 18.74 8.92
CA ALA A 57 5.67 17.63 9.76
C ALA A 57 5.36 16.28 9.11
N TYR A 58 4.18 16.16 8.50
CA TYR A 58 3.77 14.98 7.75
C TYR A 58 4.69 14.73 6.54
N LEU A 59 5.00 15.77 5.76
CA LEU A 59 5.95 15.68 4.65
C LEU A 59 7.35 15.28 5.11
N GLY A 60 7.81 15.86 6.23
CA GLY A 60 9.09 15.51 6.85
C GLY A 60 9.14 14.05 7.29
N ALA A 61 8.05 13.53 7.86
CA ALA A 61 7.94 12.11 8.23
C ALA A 61 7.95 11.18 7.01
N ILE A 62 7.23 11.53 5.94
CA ILE A 62 7.23 10.79 4.66
C ILE A 62 8.66 10.71 4.10
N LEU A 63 9.37 11.83 4.09
CA LEU A 63 10.74 11.87 3.58
C LEU A 63 11.68 11.05 4.46
N THR A 64 11.68 11.27 5.77
CA THR A 64 12.60 10.59 6.71
C THR A 64 12.37 9.07 6.80
N LEU A 65 11.11 8.62 6.87
CA LEU A 65 10.78 7.19 6.89
C LEU A 65 10.73 6.55 5.51
N GLY A 66 10.69 7.33 4.43
CA GLY A 66 10.66 6.86 3.04
C GLY A 66 12.03 6.40 2.53
N PHE A 67 13.12 6.80 3.17
CA PHE A 67 14.47 6.36 2.79
C PHE A 67 14.76 4.93 3.29
N PRO A 68 15.45 4.10 2.47
CA PRO A 68 15.70 2.68 2.76
C PRO A 68 16.56 2.42 4.01
N ASP A 69 17.20 3.45 4.56
CA ASP A 69 18.06 3.35 5.73
C ASP A 69 17.30 3.01 7.03
N ALA A 70 16.04 3.45 7.16
CA ALA A 70 15.20 3.15 8.33
C ALA A 70 14.82 1.66 8.39
N GLY A 71 14.59 1.04 7.23
CA GLY A 71 14.24 -0.38 7.10
C GLY A 71 15.37 -1.32 7.56
N ARG A 72 16.62 -0.87 7.43
CA ARG A 72 17.82 -1.64 7.80
C ARG A 72 18.05 -1.74 9.32
N ARG A 73 17.55 -0.77 10.10
CA ARG A 73 17.80 -0.69 11.55
C ARG A 73 16.65 -1.22 12.42
N LEU A 74 15.40 -1.08 11.97
CA LEU A 74 14.21 -1.35 12.81
C LEU A 74 13.37 -2.56 12.37
N GLY A 75 13.67 -3.14 11.21
CA GLY A 75 12.84 -4.19 10.61
C GLY A 75 11.69 -3.61 9.78
N ARG A 76 11.52 -4.13 8.57
CA ARG A 76 10.67 -3.54 7.51
C ARG A 76 9.19 -3.47 7.89
N GLU A 77 8.66 -4.48 8.56
CA GLU A 77 7.27 -4.51 9.05
C GLU A 77 7.00 -3.41 10.08
N ARG A 78 7.95 -3.15 10.99
CA ARG A 78 7.81 -2.11 12.01
C ARG A 78 7.83 -0.71 11.40
N VAL A 79 8.67 -0.49 10.39
CA VAL A 79 8.70 0.79 9.66
C VAL A 79 7.37 1.05 8.96
N ILE A 80 6.80 0.04 8.29
CA ILE A 80 5.48 0.16 7.64
C ILE A 80 4.40 0.46 8.69
N ALA A 81 4.41 -0.24 9.82
CA ALA A 81 3.44 0.01 10.88
C ALA A 81 3.56 1.43 11.46
N LEU A 82 4.79 1.87 11.73
CA LEU A 82 5.07 3.22 12.23
C LEU A 82 4.64 4.29 11.23
N GLN A 83 4.91 4.06 9.94
CA GLN A 83 4.46 4.92 8.85
C GLN A 83 2.94 5.07 8.84
N VAL A 84 2.16 3.99 9.02
CA VAL A 84 0.69 4.07 9.04
C VAL A 84 0.19 4.75 10.31
N VAL A 85 0.82 4.51 11.46
CA VAL A 85 0.51 5.21 12.72
C VAL A 85 0.72 6.72 12.58
N ILE A 86 1.84 7.13 11.97
CA ILE A 86 2.14 8.54 11.71
C ILE A 86 1.09 9.16 10.79
N ASP A 87 0.67 8.47 9.72
CA ASP A 87 -0.41 8.98 8.86
C ASP A 87 -1.69 9.21 9.64
N ILE A 88 -2.11 8.25 10.46
CA ILE A 88 -3.34 8.36 11.24
C ILE A 88 -3.25 9.54 12.20
N ALA A 89 -2.12 9.70 12.89
CA ALA A 89 -1.89 10.82 13.79
C ALA A 89 -1.90 12.17 13.05
N ALA A 90 -1.18 12.27 11.93
CA ALA A 90 -1.11 13.49 11.14
C ALA A 90 -2.49 13.88 10.58
N LEU A 91 -3.23 12.92 10.01
CA LEU A 91 -4.57 13.15 9.48
C LEU A 91 -5.55 13.51 10.60
N ALA A 92 -5.43 12.93 11.80
CA ALA A 92 -6.25 13.30 12.94
C ALA A 92 -5.98 14.74 13.40
N VAL A 93 -4.71 15.18 13.45
CA VAL A 93 -4.36 16.58 13.74
C VAL A 93 -4.92 17.51 12.67
N ILE A 94 -4.76 17.17 11.38
CA ILE A 94 -5.30 17.96 10.28
C ILE A 94 -6.83 18.07 10.38
N MET A 95 -7.51 16.96 10.67
CA MET A 95 -8.96 16.94 10.91
C MET A 95 -9.36 17.87 12.06
N TRP A 96 -8.64 17.81 13.18
CA TRP A 96 -8.88 18.69 14.32
C TRP A 96 -8.70 20.17 13.95
N THR A 97 -7.74 20.53 13.11
CA THR A 97 -7.59 21.93 12.66
C THR A 97 -8.60 22.38 11.61
N SER A 98 -9.35 21.43 11.02
CA SER A 98 -10.20 21.65 9.84
C SER A 98 -11.71 21.66 10.13
N GLY A 99 -12.12 21.74 11.39
CA GLY A 99 -13.54 21.66 11.76
C GLY A 99 -14.04 20.25 12.07
N GLY A 100 -13.12 19.31 12.30
CA GLY A 100 -13.41 17.96 12.79
C GLY A 100 -14.01 17.03 11.74
N TYR A 101 -14.85 16.10 12.17
CA TYR A 101 -15.40 15.03 11.30
C TYR A 101 -16.17 15.54 10.05
N ARG A 102 -16.69 16.78 10.07
CA ARG A 102 -17.41 17.39 8.95
C ARG A 102 -16.52 17.87 7.81
N SER A 103 -15.21 17.96 8.04
CA SER A 103 -14.21 18.40 7.05
C SER A 103 -13.99 17.42 5.89
N GLY A 104 -14.61 16.23 5.92
CA GLY A 104 -14.35 15.16 4.96
C GLY A 104 -13.05 14.39 5.22
N MET A 105 -12.24 14.81 6.20
CA MET A 105 -11.02 14.11 6.59
C MET A 105 -11.21 12.64 7.00
N PRO A 106 -12.31 12.23 7.67
CA PRO A 106 -12.57 10.81 7.90
C PRO A 106 -12.62 9.97 6.61
N VAL A 107 -13.12 10.54 5.51
CA VAL A 107 -13.13 9.86 4.21
C VAL A 107 -11.71 9.70 3.65
N LEU A 108 -10.87 10.73 3.78
CA LEU A 108 -9.46 10.63 3.38
C LEU A 108 -8.72 9.60 4.25
N MET A 109 -8.96 9.57 5.55
CA MET A 109 -8.41 8.55 6.46
C MET A 109 -8.82 7.14 6.04
N MET A 110 -10.06 6.95 5.60
CA MET A 110 -10.54 5.66 5.06
C MET A 110 -9.71 5.22 3.84
N ILE A 111 -9.43 6.14 2.91
CA ILE A 111 -8.61 5.84 1.71
C ILE A 111 -7.17 5.49 2.10
N VAL A 112 -6.56 6.27 3.00
CA VAL A 112 -5.20 6.00 3.49
C VAL A 112 -5.14 4.66 4.22
N LEU A 113 -6.13 4.35 5.05
CA LEU A 113 -6.24 3.08 5.75
C LEU A 113 -6.43 1.91 4.78
N ALA A 114 -7.19 2.10 3.70
CA ALA A 114 -7.36 1.08 2.66
C ALA A 114 -6.02 0.72 2.01
N GLY A 115 -5.25 1.74 1.61
CA GLY A 115 -3.92 1.58 1.03
C GLY A 115 -2.91 1.00 2.02
N GLY A 116 -2.89 1.51 3.25
CA GLY A 116 -2.07 0.99 4.34
C GLY A 116 -2.41 -0.46 4.67
N GLY A 117 -3.68 -0.86 4.61
CA GLY A 117 -4.14 -2.23 4.86
C GLY A 117 -3.75 -3.23 3.77
N LEU A 118 -3.51 -2.78 2.54
CA LEU A 118 -2.98 -3.61 1.46
C LEU A 118 -1.46 -3.82 1.58
N VAL A 119 -0.74 -2.82 2.10
CA VAL A 119 0.72 -2.85 2.23
C VAL A 119 1.15 -3.47 3.57
N ALA A 120 0.39 -3.27 4.63
CA ALA A 120 0.66 -3.81 5.96
C ALA A 120 0.28 -5.29 6.03
N GLU A 121 1.17 -6.10 6.60
CA GLU A 121 0.91 -7.52 6.79
C GLU A 121 -0.20 -7.75 7.83
N GLY A 122 -1.38 -8.08 7.32
CA GLY A 122 -2.46 -8.79 7.99
C GLY A 122 -2.93 -8.25 9.33
N ARG A 123 -2.25 -8.65 10.41
CA ARG A 123 -2.72 -8.50 11.80
C ARG A 123 -2.82 -7.05 12.25
N MET A 124 -2.00 -6.15 11.71
CA MET A 124 -1.97 -4.75 12.14
C MET A 124 -3.09 -3.89 11.52
N VAL A 125 -3.80 -4.39 10.50
CA VAL A 125 -4.81 -3.59 9.77
C VAL A 125 -6.00 -3.24 10.67
N MET A 126 -6.47 -4.19 11.49
CA MET A 126 -7.53 -3.91 12.47
C MET A 126 -7.06 -2.98 13.60
N PHE A 127 -5.78 -3.06 13.98
CA PHE A 127 -5.20 -2.14 14.97
C PHE A 127 -5.20 -0.70 14.43
N PHE A 128 -4.88 -0.48 13.16
CA PHE A 128 -4.95 0.83 12.53
C PHE A 128 -6.37 1.38 12.45
N ALA A 129 -7.36 0.52 12.16
CA ALA A 129 -8.77 0.92 12.22
C ALA A 129 -9.17 1.38 13.62
N ALA A 130 -8.80 0.61 14.65
CA ALA A 130 -9.07 0.97 16.04
C ALA A 130 -8.39 2.29 16.42
N LEU A 131 -7.15 2.51 16.00
CA LEU A 131 -6.43 3.77 16.25
C LEU A 131 -7.12 4.96 15.57
N ALA A 132 -7.54 4.81 14.32
CA ALA A 132 -8.29 5.85 13.60
C ALA A 132 -9.64 6.15 14.27
N THR A 133 -10.38 5.11 14.68
CA THR A 133 -11.62 5.25 15.45
C THR A 133 -11.40 5.99 16.76
N LEU A 134 -10.38 5.62 17.53
CA LEU A 134 -10.06 6.30 18.79
C LEU A 134 -9.71 7.78 18.55
N ALA A 135 -8.93 8.08 17.51
CA ALA A 135 -8.58 9.46 17.18
C ALA A 135 -9.82 10.29 16.82
N VAL A 136 -10.74 9.76 16.01
CA VAL A 136 -11.97 10.45 15.62
C VAL A 136 -12.95 10.58 16.79
N LEU A 137 -13.13 9.54 17.61
CA LEU A 137 -13.99 9.60 18.78
C LEU A 137 -13.46 10.57 19.84
N PHE A 138 -12.14 10.56 20.07
CA PHE A 138 -11.49 11.49 20.99
C PHE A 138 -11.70 12.94 20.55
N GLU A 139 -11.49 13.21 19.26
CA GLU A 139 -11.69 14.53 18.67
C GLU A 139 -13.14 15.00 18.81
N ASN A 140 -14.11 14.14 18.50
CA ASN A 140 -15.52 14.46 18.61
C ASN A 140 -15.96 14.67 20.06
N ALA A 141 -15.51 13.82 20.99
CA ALA A 141 -15.79 13.95 22.41
C ALA A 141 -15.18 15.23 22.99
N TRP A 142 -13.95 15.58 22.60
CA TRP A 142 -13.30 16.83 23.00
C TRP A 142 -14.09 18.06 22.54
N ARG A 143 -14.52 18.10 21.27
CA ARG A 143 -15.34 19.20 20.75
C ARG A 143 -16.69 19.30 21.46
N HIS A 144 -17.32 18.16 21.74
CA HIS A 144 -18.58 18.15 22.47
C HIS A 144 -18.42 18.70 23.89
N ALA A 145 -17.36 18.28 24.60
CA ALA A 145 -17.02 18.79 25.92
C ALA A 145 -16.65 20.29 25.91
N ALA A 146 -16.05 20.78 24.82
CA ALA A 146 -15.71 22.19 24.63
C ALA A 146 -16.92 23.09 24.30
N GLY A 147 -18.16 22.58 24.39
CA GLY A 147 -19.38 23.35 24.14
C GLY A 147 -19.80 23.40 22.67
N GLY A 148 -19.25 22.54 21.82
CA GLY A 148 -19.73 22.35 20.45
C GLY A 148 -21.20 21.89 20.43
N GLY A 149 -21.96 22.34 19.43
CA GLY A 149 -23.36 21.96 19.24
C GLY A 149 -23.57 20.44 19.14
N PRO A 150 -24.83 19.94 19.13
CA PRO A 150 -25.14 18.51 19.17
C PRO A 150 -24.32 17.77 18.10
N GLY A 151 -23.31 17.01 18.55
CA GLY A 151 -22.44 16.26 17.67
C GLY A 151 -23.28 15.23 16.93
N ASP A 152 -23.06 15.08 15.62
CA ASP A 152 -23.69 14.00 14.87
C ASP A 152 -22.94 12.68 15.18
N PHE A 153 -23.13 12.20 16.42
CA PHE A 153 -22.53 10.97 16.93
C PHE A 153 -22.89 9.76 16.05
N PHE A 154 -24.04 9.81 15.38
CA PHE A 154 -24.43 8.81 14.40
C PHE A 154 -23.50 8.82 13.19
N GLN A 155 -23.25 9.99 12.60
CA GLN A 155 -22.32 10.11 11.47
C GLN A 155 -20.88 9.73 11.87
N VAL A 156 -20.43 10.13 13.05
CA VAL A 156 -19.13 9.73 13.60
C VAL A 156 -19.05 8.21 13.79
N GLY A 157 -20.10 7.60 14.34
CA GLY A 157 -20.20 6.15 14.48
C GLY A 157 -20.17 5.44 13.12
N LEU A 158 -20.82 6.00 12.10
CA LEU A 158 -20.78 5.47 10.74
C LEU A 158 -19.37 5.51 10.14
N PHE A 159 -18.62 6.60 10.33
CA PHE A 159 -17.22 6.66 9.91
C PHE A 159 -16.36 5.64 10.65
N CYS A 160 -16.58 5.45 11.96
CA CYS A 160 -15.87 4.46 12.75
C CYS A 160 -16.14 3.04 12.22
N ALA A 161 -17.40 2.69 11.96
CA ALA A 161 -17.76 1.43 11.34
C ALA A 161 -17.13 1.29 9.93
N GLY A 162 -17.08 2.38 9.16
CA GLY A 162 -16.42 2.45 7.87
C GLY A 162 -14.93 2.14 7.92
N PHE A 163 -14.19 2.66 8.90
CA PHE A 163 -12.78 2.32 9.10
C PHE A 163 -12.57 0.82 9.29
N PHE A 164 -13.38 0.18 10.14
CA PHE A 164 -13.32 -1.26 10.35
C PHE A 164 -13.73 -2.04 9.10
N GLY A 165 -14.78 -1.63 8.40
CA GLY A 165 -15.23 -2.25 7.16
C GLY A 165 -14.16 -2.23 6.08
N ILE A 166 -13.52 -1.07 5.87
CA ILE A 166 -12.43 -0.91 4.89
C ILE A 166 -11.20 -1.69 5.31
N ALA A 167 -10.82 -1.64 6.59
CA ALA A 167 -9.72 -2.44 7.12
C ALA A 167 -9.95 -3.94 6.90
N LEU A 168 -11.18 -4.43 7.11
CA LEU A 168 -11.56 -5.81 6.86
C LEU A 168 -11.45 -6.15 5.37
N VAL A 169 -12.04 -5.34 4.49
CA VAL A 169 -11.98 -5.57 3.03
C VAL A 169 -10.53 -5.56 2.53
N SER A 170 -9.72 -4.57 2.92
CA SER A 170 -8.30 -4.52 2.57
C SER A 170 -7.55 -5.75 3.08
N HIS A 171 -7.84 -6.19 4.31
CA HIS A 171 -7.25 -7.40 4.87
C HIS A 171 -7.61 -8.66 4.06
N LEU A 172 -8.88 -8.81 3.66
CA LEU A 172 -9.32 -9.93 2.81
C LEU A 172 -8.68 -9.87 1.42
N LEU A 173 -8.58 -8.69 0.82
CA LEU A 173 -7.95 -8.50 -0.48
C LEU A 173 -6.45 -8.81 -0.43
N ALA A 174 -5.75 -8.34 0.59
CA ALA A 174 -4.34 -8.66 0.81
C ALA A 174 -4.13 -10.17 0.96
N ARG A 175 -4.97 -10.85 1.76
CA ARG A 175 -4.93 -12.31 1.90
C ARG A 175 -5.18 -13.04 0.60
N ARG A 176 -6.18 -12.61 -0.18
CA ARG A 176 -6.48 -13.19 -1.51
C ARG A 176 -5.34 -12.96 -2.49
N ALA A 177 -4.73 -11.78 -2.50
CA ALA A 177 -3.57 -11.48 -3.35
C ALA A 177 -2.37 -12.38 -2.99
N GLN A 178 -2.11 -12.61 -1.71
CA GLN A 178 -1.07 -13.52 -1.24
C GLN A 178 -1.37 -14.98 -1.65
N ALA A 179 -2.60 -15.45 -1.46
CA ALA A 179 -3.01 -16.80 -1.87
C ALA A 179 -2.93 -17.00 -3.40
N ASN A 180 -3.28 -15.97 -4.18
CA ASN A 180 -3.13 -16.01 -5.63
C ASN A 180 -1.66 -16.01 -6.05
N ALA A 181 -0.79 -15.28 -5.33
CA ALA A 181 0.64 -15.28 -5.59
C ALA A 181 1.28 -16.65 -5.29
N SER A 182 0.87 -17.35 -4.22
CA SER A 182 1.35 -18.70 -3.93
C SER A 182 0.89 -19.72 -4.96
N LEU A 183 -0.38 -19.65 -5.40
CA LEU A 183 -0.91 -20.51 -6.47
C LEU A 183 -0.22 -20.24 -7.83
N ALA A 184 0.09 -18.97 -8.12
CA ALA A 184 0.84 -18.60 -9.32
C ALA A 184 2.30 -19.08 -9.25
N ALA A 185 2.92 -19.09 -8.07
CA ALA A 185 4.25 -19.64 -7.87
C ALA A 185 4.28 -21.16 -8.11
N GLU A 186 3.29 -21.90 -7.61
CA GLU A 186 3.14 -23.34 -7.90
C GLU A 186 2.90 -23.62 -9.40
N ARG A 187 2.09 -22.79 -10.08
CA ARG A 187 1.91 -22.89 -11.53
C ARG A 187 3.14 -22.47 -12.33
N GLY A 188 3.96 -21.55 -11.80
CA GLY A 188 5.25 -21.17 -12.37
C GLY A 188 6.26 -22.32 -12.34
N GLU A 189 6.31 -23.08 -11.25
CA GLU A 189 7.12 -24.32 -11.19
C GLU A 189 6.67 -25.36 -12.22
N ALA A 190 5.36 -25.49 -12.44
CA ALA A 190 4.83 -26.40 -13.45
C ALA A 190 5.19 -25.96 -14.90
N LEU A 191 5.21 -24.65 -15.18
CA LEU A 191 5.62 -24.10 -16.48
C LEU A 191 7.13 -24.27 -16.74
N VAL A 192 7.98 -24.08 -15.72
CA VAL A 192 9.44 -24.34 -15.82
C VAL A 192 9.71 -25.83 -16.06
N LYS A 193 8.96 -26.73 -15.39
CA LYS A 193 9.03 -28.18 -15.66
C LYS A 193 8.56 -28.54 -17.07
N GLN A 194 7.49 -27.93 -17.58
CA GLN A 194 7.02 -28.18 -18.94
C GLN A 194 7.97 -27.64 -20.02
N GLN A 195 8.62 -26.48 -19.81
CA GLN A 195 9.67 -25.99 -20.71
C GLN A 195 10.89 -26.91 -20.72
N ALA A 196 11.31 -27.45 -19.57
CA ALA A 196 12.41 -28.40 -19.48
C ALA A 196 12.10 -29.75 -20.18
N VAL A 197 10.84 -30.18 -20.18
CA VAL A 197 10.39 -31.37 -20.93
C VAL A 197 10.34 -31.09 -22.44
N ASN A 198 9.84 -29.92 -22.86
CA ASN A 198 9.75 -29.55 -24.27
C ASN A 198 11.15 -29.37 -24.91
N GLU A 199 12.11 -28.79 -24.18
CA GLU A 199 13.51 -28.72 -24.62
C GLU A 199 14.20 -30.09 -24.70
N ARG A 200 13.77 -31.06 -23.88
CA ARG A 200 14.36 -32.41 -23.89
C ARG A 200 13.82 -33.27 -25.03
N ILE A 201 12.56 -33.07 -25.43
CA ILE A 201 11.97 -33.73 -26.61
C ILE A 201 12.63 -33.23 -27.90
N ILE A 202 12.93 -31.92 -28.01
CA ILE A 202 13.59 -31.35 -29.20
C ILE A 202 15.07 -31.78 -29.30
N ARG A 203 15.75 -32.01 -28.17
CA ARG A 203 17.15 -32.47 -28.16
C ARG A 203 17.34 -33.95 -28.48
N ASP A 204 16.33 -34.79 -28.24
CA ASP A 204 16.36 -36.23 -28.56
C ASP A 204 15.61 -36.58 -29.87
N MET A 205 15.19 -35.58 -30.67
CA MET A 205 14.72 -35.83 -32.04
C MET A 205 15.90 -36.28 -32.91
N GLN A 206 15.93 -37.57 -33.25
CA GLN A 206 17.01 -38.23 -34.00
C GLN A 206 16.99 -37.96 -35.52
N ASP A 207 16.06 -37.15 -36.03
CA ASP A 207 15.98 -36.80 -37.46
C ASP A 207 16.18 -35.29 -37.68
N GLY A 208 17.11 -34.93 -38.56
CA GLY A 208 17.39 -33.55 -38.94
C GLY A 208 16.21 -32.92 -39.69
N VAL A 209 15.55 -31.92 -39.08
CA VAL A 209 14.43 -31.21 -39.71
C VAL A 209 14.90 -29.84 -40.20
N VAL A 210 14.82 -29.63 -41.51
CA VAL A 210 15.05 -28.34 -42.16
C VAL A 210 13.72 -27.82 -42.71
N VAL A 211 13.26 -26.67 -42.22
CA VAL A 211 12.03 -26.04 -42.71
C VAL A 211 12.41 -24.95 -43.72
N ALA A 212 12.15 -25.23 -45.00
CA ALA A 212 12.36 -24.30 -46.11
C ALA A 212 11.02 -23.69 -46.56
N SER A 213 11.04 -22.38 -46.86
CA SER A 213 9.92 -21.70 -47.52
C SER A 213 9.90 -22.03 -49.02
N ALA A 214 8.75 -21.91 -49.69
CA ALA A 214 8.55 -22.23 -51.11
C ALA A 214 9.49 -21.49 -52.08
N GLY A 215 10.17 -20.43 -51.62
CA GLY A 215 11.22 -19.70 -52.34
C GLY A 215 12.66 -20.12 -52.03
N GLY A 216 12.90 -21.31 -51.45
CA GLY A 216 14.24 -21.86 -51.25
C GLY A 216 15.08 -21.22 -50.14
N ARG A 217 14.49 -20.44 -49.23
CA ARG A 217 15.20 -19.89 -48.04
C ARG A 217 14.86 -20.68 -46.78
N VAL A 218 15.92 -21.15 -46.11
CA VAL A 218 15.87 -21.86 -44.84
C VAL A 218 15.45 -20.89 -43.72
N ARG A 219 14.37 -21.20 -43.00
CA ARG A 219 13.92 -20.38 -41.86
C ARG A 219 14.42 -20.89 -40.51
N GLN A 220 14.71 -22.19 -40.41
CA GLN A 220 15.26 -22.79 -39.21
C GLN A 220 15.99 -24.09 -39.57
N ALA A 221 17.14 -24.30 -38.97
CA ALA A 221 17.92 -25.53 -39.06
C ALA A 221 18.46 -25.86 -37.66
N ASN A 222 18.29 -27.12 -37.24
CA ASN A 222 18.89 -27.67 -36.03
C ASN A 222 20.23 -28.33 -36.41
N PRO A 223 21.30 -28.28 -35.58
CA PRO A 223 22.61 -28.78 -35.96
C PRO A 223 22.73 -30.28 -35.65
N GLN A 224 22.20 -31.12 -36.55
CA GLN A 224 22.72 -32.45 -36.88
C GLN A 224 22.52 -32.69 -38.38
#